data_AF-A0A4W3GEV0-F1
#
_entry.id   AF-A0A4W3GEV0-F1
#
_cell.length_a   1.000
_cell.length_b   1.000
_cell.length_c   1.000
_cell.angle_alpha   90.00
_cell.angle_beta   90.00
_cell.angle_gamma   90.00
#
_symmetry.space_group_name_H-M   'P 1'
#
loop_
_entity.id
_entity.type
_entity.pdbx_description
1 polymer ?
#
loop_
_entity_poly.entity_id
_entity_poly.type
_entity_poly.pdbx_seq_one_letter_code
_entity_poly.pdbx_strand_id
1 'polypeptide(L)'
;DFVRNIYGSPNFFLDLVPIPGAVEAMQEMFSLNETEVFICTSPILKYEYCVKEKYAWVEKHLGPQFVQRLVMSRDKTIVSADLLIDDKVDIKGVEPNPSWEHIVFTCWHNRHTELEPHRRRLESWSDDWKAIIDGKRRE
;
A
#
# COMPACT_ATOMS: atom_id res chain seq x y z
N ASP A 1 16.19 -15.15 -13.20
CA ASP A 1 15.64 -14.53 -14.43
C ASP A 1 14.21 -14.94 -14.78
N PHE A 2 13.82 -16.22 -14.69
CA PHE A 2 12.45 -16.67 -14.99
C PHE A 2 11.33 -15.94 -14.22
N VAL A 3 11.41 -15.86 -12.88
CA VAL A 3 10.39 -15.18 -12.06
C VAL A 3 10.24 -13.71 -12.43
N ARG A 4 11.35 -13.03 -12.78
CA ARG A 4 11.31 -11.63 -13.23
C ARG A 4 10.61 -11.45 -14.56
N ASN A 5 10.64 -12.48 -15.41
CA ASN A 5 9.92 -12.47 -16.68
C ASN A 5 8.42 -12.67 -16.47
N ILE A 6 8.01 -13.45 -15.47
CA ILE A 6 6.58 -13.60 -15.12
C ILE A 6 5.98 -12.26 -14.71
N TYR A 7 6.53 -11.60 -13.69
CA TYR A 7 5.95 -10.32 -13.25
C TYR A 7 6.24 -9.14 -14.17
N GLY A 8 7.09 -9.34 -15.18
CA GLY A 8 7.46 -8.34 -16.18
C GLY A 8 6.84 -8.62 -17.55
N SER A 9 5.82 -9.47 -17.62
CA SER A 9 5.03 -9.72 -18.84
C SER A 9 3.82 -8.78 -18.91
N PRO A 10 3.26 -8.54 -20.11
CA PRO A 10 2.01 -7.81 -20.25
C PRO A 10 0.88 -8.40 -19.40
N ASN A 11 0.00 -7.53 -18.93
CA ASN A 11 -1.19 -7.79 -18.10
C ASN A 11 -0.93 -8.37 -16.71
N PHE A 12 0.33 -8.63 -16.32
CA PHE A 12 0.63 -9.22 -15.02
C PHE A 12 0.07 -8.38 -13.86
N PHE A 13 0.25 -7.06 -13.90
CA PHE A 13 -0.23 -6.18 -12.83
C PHE A 13 -1.72 -5.87 -13.00
N LEU A 14 -2.21 -5.76 -14.24
CA LEU A 14 -3.61 -5.45 -14.53
C LEU A 14 -4.58 -6.57 -14.12
N ASP A 15 -4.12 -7.83 -14.17
CA ASP A 15 -4.96 -9.00 -13.90
C ASP A 15 -4.88 -9.50 -12.45
N LEU A 16 -4.12 -8.82 -11.58
CA LEU A 16 -4.08 -9.16 -10.16
C LEU A 16 -5.48 -9.03 -9.54
N VAL A 17 -5.88 -10.03 -8.77
CA VAL A 17 -7.14 -10.00 -8.03
C VAL A 17 -6.96 -9.12 -6.78
N PRO A 18 -7.91 -8.22 -6.46
CA PRO A 18 -7.87 -7.47 -5.21
C PRO A 18 -7.80 -8.37 -3.98
N ILE A 19 -7.07 -7.93 -2.97
CA ILE A 19 -7.08 -8.58 -1.65
C ILE A 19 -8.51 -8.50 -1.08
N PRO A 20 -9.07 -9.57 -0.48
CA PRO A 20 -10.39 -9.53 0.13
C PRO A 20 -10.56 -8.35 1.10
N GLY A 21 -11.65 -7.59 0.94
CA GLY A 21 -11.97 -6.42 1.75
C GLY A 21 -11.20 -5.15 1.41
N ALA A 22 -10.17 -5.21 0.56
CA ALA A 22 -9.31 -4.04 0.28
C ALA A 22 -10.05 -2.93 -0.48
N VAL A 23 -10.89 -3.29 -1.45
CA VAL A 23 -11.65 -2.31 -2.25
C VAL A 23 -12.66 -1.61 -1.37
N GLU A 24 -13.40 -2.36 -0.55
CA GLU A 24 -14.39 -1.85 0.39
C GLU A 24 -13.74 -0.93 1.44
N ALA A 25 -12.64 -1.39 2.07
CA ALA A 25 -11.92 -0.59 3.05
C ALA A 25 -11.37 0.72 2.46
N MET A 26 -10.86 0.70 1.22
CA MET A 26 -10.39 1.91 0.54
C MET A 26 -11.52 2.91 0.28
N GLN A 27 -12.70 2.44 -0.17
CA GLN A 27 -13.86 3.32 -0.39
C GLN A 27 -14.41 3.88 0.92
N GLU A 28 -14.46 3.06 1.98
CA GLU A 28 -14.85 3.51 3.31
C GLU A 28 -13.88 4.55 3.86
N MET A 29 -12.56 4.29 3.78
CA MET A 29 -11.52 5.20 4.25
C MET A 29 -11.56 6.54 3.51
N PHE A 30 -11.79 6.51 2.19
CA PHE A 30 -11.97 7.71 1.37
C PHE A 30 -13.22 8.52 1.74
N SER A 31 -14.24 7.88 2.31
CA SER A 31 -15.47 8.54 2.73
C SER A 31 -15.42 9.06 4.17
N LEU A 32 -14.33 8.79 4.91
CA LEU A 32 -14.16 9.31 6.27
C LEU A 32 -13.85 10.81 6.24
N ASN A 33 -14.52 11.56 7.11
CA ASN A 33 -14.20 12.97 7.33
C ASN A 33 -12.77 13.10 7.89
N GLU A 34 -12.06 14.15 7.47
CA GLU A 34 -10.70 14.45 7.93
C GLU A 34 -9.74 13.27 7.70
N THR A 35 -9.85 12.60 6.56
CA THR A 35 -8.95 11.51 6.16
C THR A 35 -8.64 11.63 4.68
N GLU A 36 -7.35 11.76 4.39
CA GLU A 36 -6.85 11.76 3.01
C GLU A 36 -6.17 10.43 2.73
N VAL A 37 -6.59 9.78 1.64
CA VAL A 37 -6.08 8.46 1.24
C VAL A 37 -5.27 8.60 -0.05
N PHE A 38 -4.08 8.00 -0.05
CA PHE A 38 -3.21 7.90 -1.21
C PHE A 38 -2.73 6.46 -1.41
N ILE A 39 -2.60 6.04 -2.67
CA ILE A 39 -2.00 4.75 -3.03
C ILE A 39 -0.52 4.99 -3.28
N CYS A 40 0.32 4.71 -2.28
CA CYS A 40 1.78 4.81 -2.43
C CYS A 40 2.37 3.47 -2.86
N THR A 41 2.83 3.35 -4.11
CA THR A 41 3.30 2.09 -4.69
C THR A 41 4.67 2.25 -5.36
N SER A 42 5.48 1.18 -5.37
CA SER A 42 6.78 1.18 -6.03
C SER A 42 6.72 0.45 -7.38
N PRO A 43 7.16 1.07 -8.49
CA PRO A 43 7.28 0.36 -9.76
C PRO A 43 8.45 -0.64 -9.69
N ILE A 44 8.39 -1.70 -10.50
CA ILE A 44 9.58 -2.54 -10.76
C ILE A 44 10.51 -1.85 -11.75
N LEU A 45 11.78 -2.26 -11.81
CA LEU A 45 12.76 -1.68 -12.75
C LEU A 45 12.43 -1.98 -14.22
N LYS A 46 11.86 -3.16 -14.50
CA LYS A 46 11.32 -3.51 -15.83
C LYS A 46 9.93 -2.86 -15.99
N TYR A 47 9.91 -1.54 -16.09
CA TYR A 47 8.72 -0.72 -15.84
C TYR A 47 7.67 -0.73 -16.96
N GLU A 48 8.01 -1.23 -18.15
CA GLU A 48 7.22 -1.13 -19.40
C GLU A 48 5.73 -1.47 -19.20
N TYR A 49 5.46 -2.61 -18.55
CA TYR A 49 4.10 -3.08 -18.24
C TYR A 49 3.69 -2.80 -16.79
N CYS A 50 4.56 -2.24 -15.95
CA CYS A 50 4.26 -2.03 -14.54
C CYS A 50 3.51 -0.73 -14.28
N VAL A 51 4.02 0.37 -14.82
CA VAL A 51 3.54 1.71 -14.48
C VAL A 51 2.12 1.93 -14.98
N LYS A 52 1.90 1.73 -16.29
CA LYS A 52 0.58 1.93 -16.91
C LYS A 52 -0.47 0.97 -16.33
N GLU A 53 -0.11 -0.29 -16.12
CA GLU A 53 -1.07 -1.28 -15.61
C GLU A 53 -1.48 -1.01 -14.17
N LYS A 54 -0.60 -0.45 -13.33
CA LYS A 54 -1.00 0.00 -11.98
C LYS A 54 -2.06 1.10 -12.02
N TYR A 55 -1.94 2.06 -12.94
CA TYR A 55 -2.97 3.09 -13.15
C TYR A 55 -4.30 2.46 -13.61
N ALA A 56 -4.23 1.60 -14.63
CA ALA A 56 -5.40 0.92 -15.17
C ALA A 56 -6.07 -0.01 -14.14
N TRP A 57 -5.30 -0.69 -13.29
CA TRP A 57 -5.80 -1.53 -12.22
C TRP A 57 -6.57 -0.71 -11.17
N VAL A 58 -6.00 0.42 -10.76
CA VAL A 58 -6.67 1.34 -9.82
C VAL A 58 -7.96 1.89 -10.42
N GLU A 59 -7.94 2.33 -11.68
CA GLU A 59 -9.15 2.80 -12.36
C GLU A 59 -10.22 1.71 -12.43
N LYS A 60 -9.84 0.49 -12.82
CA LYS A 60 -10.72 -0.68 -12.96
C LYS A 60 -11.41 -1.08 -11.65
N HIS A 61 -10.69 -1.02 -10.53
CA HIS A 61 -11.16 -1.58 -9.25
C HIS A 61 -11.64 -0.52 -8.25
N LEU A 62 -11.12 0.71 -8.31
CA LEU A 62 -11.41 1.77 -7.35
C LEU A 62 -12.06 3.00 -8.00
N GLY A 63 -11.93 3.17 -9.31
CA GLY A 63 -12.48 4.29 -10.07
C GLY A 63 -11.49 5.44 -10.28
N PRO A 64 -11.83 6.39 -11.18
CA PRO A 64 -10.92 7.45 -11.63
C PRO A 64 -10.48 8.42 -10.52
N GLN A 65 -11.28 8.57 -9.46
CA GLN A 65 -10.93 9.41 -8.31
C GLN A 65 -9.70 8.90 -7.54
N PHE A 66 -9.47 7.58 -7.51
CA PHE A 66 -8.28 7.00 -6.88
C PHE A 66 -7.05 7.07 -7.78
N VAL A 67 -7.23 7.21 -9.10
CA VAL A 67 -6.11 7.41 -10.04
C VAL A 67 -5.39 8.72 -9.74
N GLN A 68 -6.13 9.76 -9.37
CA GLN A 68 -5.57 11.07 -8.96
C GLN A 68 -4.78 11.00 -7.64
N ARG A 69 -4.92 9.91 -6.89
CA ARG A 69 -4.34 9.69 -5.56
C ARG A 69 -3.19 8.68 -5.59
N LEU A 70 -2.70 8.32 -6.78
CA LEU A 70 -1.54 7.45 -6.95
C LEU A 70 -0.23 8.23 -6.75
N VAL A 71 0.61 7.72 -5.85
CA VAL A 71 2.00 8.15 -5.67
C VAL A 71 2.90 6.99 -6.05
N MET A 72 3.56 7.08 -7.21
CA MET A 72 4.56 6.09 -7.62
C MET A 72 5.94 6.52 -7.19
N SER A 73 6.53 5.79 -6.24
CA SER A 73 7.91 6.03 -5.79
C SER A 73 8.62 4.74 -5.41
N ARG A 74 9.89 4.64 -5.79
CA ARG A 74 10.81 3.59 -5.31
C ARG A 74 11.28 3.83 -3.87
N ASP A 75 11.24 5.09 -3.45
CA ASP A 75 11.58 5.52 -2.10
C ASP A 75 10.32 6.11 -1.44
N LYS A 76 9.72 5.36 -0.52
CA LYS A 76 8.53 5.83 0.21
C LYS A 76 8.88 6.71 1.41
N THR A 77 10.16 6.77 1.80
CA THR A 77 10.60 7.54 2.97
C THR A 77 10.47 9.04 2.75
N ILE A 78 10.52 9.48 1.49
CA ILE A 78 10.33 10.90 1.09
C ILE A 78 8.85 11.30 0.98
N VAL A 79 7.92 10.36 1.08
CA VAL A 79 6.48 10.64 1.02
C VAL A 79 5.99 10.90 2.42
N SER A 80 5.53 12.13 2.68
CA SER A 80 4.97 12.50 3.97
C SER A 80 3.52 12.05 4.11
N ALA A 81 3.23 11.37 5.22
CA ALA A 81 1.90 10.95 5.66
C ALA A 81 1.95 10.68 7.18
N ASP A 82 0.78 10.48 7.79
CA ASP A 82 0.66 10.05 9.20
C ASP A 82 0.84 8.54 9.37
N LEU A 83 0.34 7.76 8.41
CA LEU A 83 0.33 6.30 8.41
C LEU A 83 0.78 5.76 7.05
N LEU A 84 1.54 4.67 7.08
CA LEU A 84 1.81 3.85 5.89
C LEU A 84 1.44 2.39 6.20
N ILE A 85 0.42 1.87 5.50
CA ILE A 85 0.05 0.45 5.55
C ILE A 85 0.75 -0.28 4.40
N ASP A 86 1.69 -1.17 4.71
CA ASP A 86 2.55 -1.82 3.71
C ASP A 86 3.03 -3.19 4.20
N ASP A 87 3.12 -4.17 3.30
CA ASP A 87 3.51 -5.55 3.63
C ASP A 87 5.03 -5.75 3.72
N LYS A 88 5.83 -4.82 3.20
CA LYS A 88 7.29 -4.88 3.34
C LYS A 88 7.68 -4.53 4.77
N VAL A 89 8.23 -5.51 5.50
CA VAL A 89 8.61 -5.34 6.92
C VAL A 89 9.61 -4.20 7.11
N ASP A 90 10.67 -4.12 6.30
CA ASP A 90 11.68 -3.07 6.42
C ASP A 90 11.65 -2.13 5.21
N ILE A 91 11.10 -0.95 5.40
CA ILE A 91 11.09 0.12 4.41
C ILE A 91 12.30 1.01 4.68
N LYS A 92 13.18 1.13 3.68
CA LYS A 92 14.42 1.91 3.74
C LYS A 92 14.47 2.86 2.56
N GLY A 93 15.11 4.00 2.75
CA GLY A 93 15.24 5.05 1.76
C GLY A 93 16.22 6.12 2.22
N VAL A 94 16.16 7.29 1.59
CA VAL A 94 17.05 8.42 1.88
C VAL A 94 16.67 9.16 3.16
N GLU A 95 15.39 9.19 3.53
CA GLU A 95 14.95 9.84 4.78
C GLU A 95 15.09 8.86 5.95
N PRO A 96 15.99 9.13 6.92
CA PRO A 96 16.22 8.25 8.06
C PRO A 96 15.05 8.20 9.05
N ASN A 97 14.21 9.25 9.11
CA ASN A 97 13.05 9.34 10.00
C ASN A 97 11.79 9.69 9.20
N PRO A 98 11.20 8.72 8.47
CA PRO A 98 9.96 8.96 7.72
C PRO A 98 8.85 9.47 8.65
N SER A 99 8.02 10.39 8.15
CA SER A 99 6.99 11.03 8.99
C SER A 99 5.87 10.07 9.41
N TRP A 100 5.64 9.02 8.62
CA TRP A 100 4.56 8.07 8.83
C TRP A 100 4.93 7.02 9.86
N GLU A 101 3.94 6.63 10.65
CA GLU A 101 4.02 5.37 11.38
C GLU A 101 3.76 4.19 10.44
N HIS A 102 4.61 3.16 10.51
CA HIS A 102 4.49 1.97 9.69
C HIS A 102 3.56 0.94 10.33
N ILE A 103 2.47 0.63 9.63
CA ILE A 103 1.57 -0.47 9.95
C ILE A 103 1.88 -1.63 9.01
N VAL A 104 2.41 -2.73 9.54
CA VAL A 104 2.75 -3.90 8.72
C VAL A 104 1.47 -4.61 8.31
N PHE A 105 1.18 -4.67 7.02
CA PHE A 105 0.07 -5.47 6.50
C PHE A 105 0.51 -6.94 6.38
N THR A 106 -0.27 -7.88 6.94
CA THR A 106 0.11 -9.29 6.88
C THR A 106 0.00 -9.86 5.47
N CYS A 107 1.06 -10.56 5.05
CA CYS A 107 1.13 -11.29 3.79
C CYS A 107 1.83 -12.64 3.99
N TRP A 108 1.75 -13.53 3.00
CA TRP A 108 2.31 -14.89 3.07
C TRP A 108 3.80 -14.91 3.42
N HIS A 109 4.57 -13.89 3.03
CA HIS A 109 6.02 -13.81 3.23
C HIS A 109 6.43 -13.20 4.58
N ASN A 110 5.55 -12.45 5.26
CA ASN A 110 5.86 -11.73 6.49
C ASN A 110 5.09 -12.23 7.73
N ARG A 111 4.15 -13.18 7.56
CA ARG A 111 3.28 -13.73 8.63
C ARG A 111 4.03 -14.42 9.77
N HIS A 112 5.28 -14.81 9.54
CA HIS A 112 6.13 -15.47 10.54
C HIS A 112 7.16 -14.51 11.15
N THR A 113 7.15 -13.26 10.71
CA THR A 113 8.11 -12.26 11.18
C THR A 113 7.58 -11.62 12.45
N GLU A 114 8.28 -11.85 13.56
CA GLU A 114 8.08 -11.12 14.80
C GLU A 114 8.44 -9.64 14.58
N LEU A 115 7.58 -8.77 15.08
CA LEU A 115 7.78 -7.33 15.02
C LEU A 115 8.27 -6.83 16.38
N GLU A 116 9.06 -5.77 16.36
CA GLU A 116 9.42 -5.05 17.58
C GLU A 116 8.16 -4.61 18.35
N PRO A 117 8.18 -4.57 19.70
CA PRO A 117 6.96 -4.37 20.51
C PRO A 117 6.19 -3.07 20.22
N HIS A 118 6.85 -2.05 19.68
CA HIS A 118 6.25 -0.75 19.36
C HIS A 118 5.65 -0.69 17.95
N ARG A 119 5.86 -1.72 17.11
CA ARG A 119 5.35 -1.75 15.74
C ARG A 119 3.98 -2.44 15.70
N ARG A 120 3.08 -1.89 14.91
CA ARG A 120 1.72 -2.42 14.73
C ARG A 120 1.60 -3.26 13.47
N ARG A 121 0.66 -4.21 13.49
CA ARG A 121 0.31 -5.10 12.38
C ARG A 121 -1.19 -5.02 12.12
N LEU A 122 -1.57 -5.04 10.85
CA LEU A 122 -2.93 -5.24 10.40
C LEU A 122 -3.00 -6.61 9.71
N GLU A 123 -3.74 -7.57 10.28
CA GLU A 123 -3.72 -8.95 9.78
C GLU A 123 -4.51 -9.09 8.47
N SER A 124 -5.55 -8.28 8.31
CA SER A 124 -6.41 -8.28 7.14
C SER A 124 -7.23 -6.99 7.06
N TRP A 125 -7.92 -6.77 5.94
CA TRP A 125 -8.89 -5.68 5.84
C TRP A 125 -10.20 -5.92 6.61
N SER A 126 -10.41 -7.12 7.16
CA SER A 126 -11.51 -7.38 8.10
C SER A 126 -11.17 -7.03 9.56
N ASP A 127 -9.91 -6.70 9.85
CA ASP A 127 -9.51 -6.18 11.16
C ASP A 127 -9.93 -4.71 11.33
N ASP A 128 -9.79 -4.21 12.56
CA ASP A 128 -10.16 -2.84 12.93
C ASP A 128 -9.11 -1.80 12.48
N TRP A 129 -9.01 -1.60 11.17
CA TRP A 129 -8.18 -0.54 10.58
C TRP A 129 -8.67 0.87 10.96
N LYS A 130 -9.94 1.03 11.34
CA LYS A 130 -10.50 2.32 11.81
C LYS A 130 -9.88 2.72 13.14
N ALA A 131 -9.73 1.79 14.08
CA ALA A 131 -9.04 2.05 15.34
C ALA A 131 -7.59 2.52 15.16
N ILE A 132 -6.90 2.07 14.11
CA ILE A 132 -5.55 2.52 13.77
C ILE A 132 -5.56 4.00 13.37
N ILE A 133 -6.46 4.37 12.46
CA ILE A 133 -6.65 5.76 12.00
C ILE A 133 -7.07 6.66 13.15
N ASP A 134 -8.08 6.26 13.91
CA ASP A 134 -8.59 7.03 15.05
C ASP A 134 -7.57 7.17 16.16
N GLY A 135 -6.68 6.18 16.32
CA GLY A 135 -5.51 6.26 17.20
C GLY A 135 -4.64 7.46 16.84
N LYS A 136 -4.36 7.63 15.54
CA LYS A 136 -3.48 8.69 15.05
C LYS A 136 -4.09 10.09 15.18
N ARG A 137 -5.42 10.22 15.07
CA ARG A 137 -6.14 11.50 15.28
C ARG A 137 -6.06 12.02 16.72
N ARG A 138 -5.76 11.16 17.70
CA ARG A 138 -5.73 11.50 19.14
C ARG A 138 -4.35 11.88 19.65
N GLU A 139 -3.31 11.73 18.82
CA GLU A 139 -1.93 12.16 19.11
C GLU A 139 -1.77 13.67 18.95
#